data_AF-A0A0M9GBR8-F1
#
_entry.id   AF-A0A0M9GBR8-F1
#
_cell.length_a   1.000
_cell.length_b   1.000
_cell.length_c   1.000
_cell.angle_alpha   90.00
_cell.angle_beta   90.00
_cell.angle_gamma   90.00
#
_symmetry.space_group_name_H-M   'P 1'
#
loop_
_entity.id
_entity.type
_entity.pdbx_description
1 polymer ?
#
loop_
_entity_poly.entity_id
_entity_poly.type
_entity_poly.pdbx_seq_one_letter_code
_entity_poly.pdbx_strand_id
1 'polypeptide(L)'
;MNDLSSLNPTPAVAPEHEYRIDGNTETDTPTITPLRQYPDDERSLQVHSVHQDTNVLIERHRLQAPPSYRGPTDHLVFTSGNDDDHIHLYRTDHLIIDINERRYHLDLASDTQVIVLRTQAGDDRIRVDDAVKTTVFIDSAEGNDLVVAGGGFTKVNAGAGNDRVFTRSGASYVEAGVGDDLVRALGSGAITAYGGQGRDTLIGGKGSCFLDGGQGDDLLQGGTGHSVLSGSDGDDHIISGAARTTAYTGTGTDIVDDLRPDVRLFNAYSAAETAPPSRLEDPGVIIAAKDLDSCGVVVEGSAQFQERVNDDLRLLLGSENGRQLLDALGQARERSGIPVVVRELSEEENGMCVPNHPEQDYPFIENGQAAPPSDGCQVYYDPSFLKGEVTSIVHLYHELCHAYNYVTGTMFPGMSADGIDGDRPRHAIPNLELQAVGLNIQGASFPFAGHPDPLSSNPEAFSENGLRREFGIPPRKQYRED
;
A
#
# COMPACT_ATOMS: atom_id res chain seq x y z
N MET A 1 -11.47 -26.21 -9.15
CA MET A 1 -10.70 -24.96 -9.20
C MET A 1 -10.17 -24.48 -7.84
N ASN A 2 -10.24 -25.28 -6.76
CA ASN A 2 -9.47 -25.07 -5.53
C ASN A 2 -8.67 -26.34 -5.22
N ASP A 3 -7.85 -26.79 -6.16
CA ASP A 3 -7.04 -27.97 -5.91
C ASP A 3 -5.85 -27.59 -5.02
N LEU A 4 -6.12 -27.50 -3.72
CA LEU A 4 -5.11 -27.32 -2.68
C LEU A 4 -4.41 -28.64 -2.35
N SER A 5 -4.67 -29.74 -3.10
CA SER A 5 -4.03 -31.03 -2.85
C SER A 5 -2.55 -31.05 -3.19
N SER A 6 -2.06 -30.11 -4.01
CA SER A 6 -0.62 -29.89 -4.22
C SER A 6 0.10 -29.34 -2.99
N LEU A 7 -0.64 -28.80 -2.00
CA LEU A 7 -0.13 -28.32 -0.71
C LEU A 7 -0.18 -29.40 0.38
N ASN A 8 -0.11 -30.68 -0.04
CA ASN A 8 0.00 -31.82 0.85
C ASN A 8 1.17 -31.62 1.84
N PRO A 9 1.12 -32.25 3.03
CA PRO A 9 2.18 -32.13 4.02
C PRO A 9 3.54 -32.42 3.38
N THR A 10 4.53 -31.63 3.77
CA THR A 10 5.90 -31.76 3.30
C THR A 10 6.34 -33.23 3.42
N PRO A 11 7.07 -33.78 2.43
CA PRO A 11 7.62 -35.14 2.53
C PRO A 11 8.32 -35.35 3.87
N ALA A 12 8.37 -36.59 4.36
CA ALA A 12 9.07 -36.88 5.59
C ALA A 12 10.54 -36.44 5.47
N VAL A 13 10.93 -35.45 6.26
CA VAL A 13 12.30 -34.92 6.31
C VAL A 13 13.18 -35.90 7.08
N ALA A 14 14.34 -36.24 6.49
CA ALA A 14 15.31 -37.11 7.14
C ALA A 14 15.96 -36.37 8.34
N PRO A 15 16.27 -37.03 9.47
CA PRO A 15 16.81 -36.36 10.66
C PRO A 15 18.08 -35.54 10.42
N GLU A 16 18.91 -35.93 9.45
CA GLU A 16 20.12 -35.23 9.04
C GLU A 16 19.88 -33.90 8.31
N HIS A 17 18.65 -33.63 7.89
CA HIS A 17 18.22 -32.40 7.22
C HIS A 17 17.37 -31.50 8.15
N GLU A 18 17.39 -31.76 9.46
CA GLU A 18 16.79 -30.90 10.47
C GLU A 18 17.83 -29.95 11.07
N TYR A 19 17.52 -28.66 11.11
CA TYR A 19 18.37 -27.59 11.61
C TYR A 19 17.62 -26.75 12.65
N ARG A 20 18.36 -26.19 13.60
CA ARG A 20 17.81 -25.23 14.56
C ARG A 20 18.39 -23.86 14.26
N ILE A 21 17.51 -22.87 14.09
CA ILE A 21 17.84 -21.52 13.68
C ILE A 21 17.57 -20.59 14.87
N ASP A 22 18.66 -20.03 15.42
CA ASP A 22 18.59 -18.97 16.41
C ASP A 22 18.45 -17.62 15.70
N GLY A 23 17.24 -17.08 15.72
CA GLY A 23 16.90 -15.78 15.12
C GLY A 23 17.61 -14.61 15.79
N ASN A 24 18.28 -14.81 16.93
CA ASN A 24 19.12 -13.80 17.56
C ASN A 24 20.60 -13.87 17.14
N THR A 25 20.95 -14.74 16.19
CA THR A 25 22.32 -14.88 15.69
C THR A 25 22.83 -13.57 15.07
N GLU A 26 24.05 -13.17 15.45
CA GLU A 26 24.78 -12.05 14.86
C GLU A 26 26.21 -12.49 14.55
N THR A 27 26.66 -12.29 13.31
CA THR A 27 28.07 -12.46 12.93
C THR A 27 28.93 -11.33 13.47
N ASP A 28 30.20 -11.61 13.78
CA ASP A 28 31.17 -10.60 14.23
C ASP A 28 31.44 -9.51 13.19
N THR A 29 31.28 -9.83 11.91
CA THR A 29 31.50 -8.95 10.76
C THR A 29 30.29 -8.94 9.85
N PRO A 30 29.19 -8.24 10.21
CA PRO A 30 28.05 -8.10 9.33
C PRO A 30 28.39 -7.27 8.09
N THR A 31 27.65 -7.50 7.01
CA THR A 31 27.63 -6.55 5.89
C THR A 31 26.78 -5.35 6.31
N ILE A 32 27.31 -4.13 6.15
CA ILE A 32 26.61 -2.89 6.53
C ILE A 32 26.40 -2.04 5.28
N THR A 33 25.15 -1.75 4.97
CA THR A 33 24.75 -0.96 3.80
C THR A 33 23.90 0.24 4.25
N PRO A 34 24.40 1.48 4.12
CA PRO A 34 23.57 2.68 4.32
C PRO A 34 22.44 2.74 3.29
N LEU A 35 21.20 3.04 3.72
CA LEU A 35 20.04 3.05 2.82
C LEU A 35 20.04 4.25 1.86
N ARG A 36 20.33 5.45 2.37
CA ARG A 36 20.46 6.70 1.57
C ARG A 36 19.23 7.01 0.70
N GLN A 37 18.01 6.76 1.20
CA GLN A 37 16.79 6.95 0.41
C GLN A 37 16.28 8.39 0.42
N TYR A 38 16.59 9.16 1.47
CA TYR A 38 16.22 10.58 1.61
C TYR A 38 17.37 11.42 2.22
N PRO A 39 17.31 12.76 2.14
CA PRO A 39 18.31 13.63 2.75
C PRO A 39 18.49 13.33 4.24
N ASP A 40 19.73 13.20 4.69
CA ASP A 40 20.08 12.87 6.07
C ASP A 40 19.52 11.51 6.57
N ASP A 41 19.31 10.56 5.66
CA ASP A 41 18.96 9.18 6.03
C ASP A 41 20.08 8.51 6.85
N GLU A 42 19.87 8.44 8.16
CA GLU A 42 20.78 7.84 9.14
C GLU A 42 20.65 6.31 9.20
N ARG A 43 19.76 5.70 8.41
CA ARG A 43 19.49 4.26 8.48
C ARG A 43 20.56 3.45 7.77
N SER A 44 20.89 2.29 8.35
CA SER A 44 21.75 1.30 7.73
C SER A 44 21.26 -0.12 7.99
N LEU A 45 21.31 -0.95 6.95
CA LEU A 45 20.97 -2.36 7.05
C LEU A 45 22.23 -3.16 7.41
N GLN A 46 22.13 -3.95 8.47
CA GLN A 46 23.15 -4.91 8.88
C GLN A 46 22.68 -6.31 8.53
N VAL A 47 23.48 -7.06 7.76
CA VAL A 47 23.16 -8.43 7.34
C VAL A 47 24.13 -9.40 8.02
N HIS A 48 23.57 -10.32 8.80
CA HIS A 48 24.29 -11.37 9.50
C HIS A 48 23.96 -12.73 8.88
N SER A 49 24.98 -13.49 8.47
CA SER A 49 24.79 -14.87 8.02
C SER A 49 24.44 -15.76 9.22
N VAL A 50 23.32 -16.48 9.12
CA VAL A 50 22.81 -17.36 10.19
C VAL A 50 23.06 -18.82 9.83
N HIS A 51 22.72 -19.21 8.61
CA HIS A 51 22.92 -20.55 8.09
C HIS A 51 23.04 -20.50 6.58
N GLN A 52 23.83 -21.41 6.01
CA GLN A 52 23.91 -21.57 4.57
C GLN A 52 24.15 -23.03 4.25
N ASP A 53 23.34 -23.56 3.33
CA ASP A 53 23.59 -24.83 2.69
C ASP A 53 23.47 -24.70 1.17
N THR A 54 23.46 -25.82 0.46
CA THR A 54 23.45 -25.84 -1.01
C THR A 54 22.19 -25.23 -1.61
N ASN A 55 21.08 -25.24 -0.87
CA ASN A 55 19.76 -24.90 -1.40
C ASN A 55 19.13 -23.70 -0.68
N VAL A 56 19.53 -23.43 0.57
CA VAL A 56 18.93 -22.38 1.39
C VAL A 56 20.01 -21.50 2.02
N LEU A 57 19.84 -20.19 1.86
CA LEU A 57 20.55 -19.16 2.60
C LEU A 57 19.62 -18.58 3.66
N ILE A 58 20.10 -18.49 4.91
CA ILE A 58 19.38 -17.88 6.02
C ILE A 58 20.21 -16.73 6.59
N GLU A 59 19.62 -15.55 6.62
CA GLU A 59 20.25 -14.31 7.07
C GLU A 59 19.36 -13.58 8.07
N ARG A 60 19.97 -12.86 9.02
CA ARG A 60 19.28 -11.89 9.87
C ARG A 60 19.59 -10.50 9.36
N HIS A 61 18.55 -9.77 9.00
CA HIS A 61 18.61 -8.40 8.51
C HIS A 61 18.17 -7.46 9.62
N ARG A 62 19.08 -6.63 10.12
CA ARG A 62 18.82 -5.67 11.18
C ARG A 62 18.93 -4.25 10.66
N LEU A 63 17.83 -3.52 10.70
CA LEU A 63 17.83 -2.09 10.38
C LEU A 63 18.27 -1.29 11.61
N GLN A 64 19.43 -0.65 11.53
CA GLN A 64 19.82 0.38 12.47
C GLN A 64 19.15 1.70 12.04
N ALA A 65 18.25 2.21 12.88
CA ALA A 65 17.43 3.38 12.58
C ALA A 65 17.33 4.34 13.78
N PRO A 66 17.04 5.64 13.57
CA PRO A 66 16.88 6.59 14.66
C PRO A 66 15.64 6.29 15.53
N PRO A 67 15.53 6.82 16.77
CA PRO A 67 14.39 6.55 17.66
C PRO A 67 13.01 6.97 17.13
N SER A 68 12.98 7.86 16.13
CA SER A 68 11.77 8.29 15.43
C SER A 68 11.25 7.24 14.43
N TYR A 69 12.08 6.28 14.03
CA TYR A 69 11.72 5.23 13.08
C TYR A 69 10.50 4.43 13.55
N ARG A 70 9.68 4.04 12.59
CA ARG A 70 8.50 3.20 12.78
C ARG A 70 8.53 2.10 11.73
N GLY A 71 8.24 0.88 12.15
CA GLY A 71 8.27 -0.31 11.31
C GLY A 71 9.14 -1.41 11.92
N PRO A 72 9.18 -2.58 11.27
CA PRO A 72 10.06 -3.66 11.67
C PRO A 72 11.52 -3.27 11.42
N THR A 73 12.41 -3.69 12.31
CA THR A 73 13.86 -3.47 12.21
C THR A 73 14.65 -4.77 12.24
N ASP A 74 13.97 -5.91 12.27
CA ASP A 74 14.59 -7.21 12.50
C ASP A 74 13.84 -8.27 11.70
N HIS A 75 14.48 -8.73 10.62
CA HIS A 75 13.95 -9.74 9.72
C HIS A 75 14.84 -10.98 9.75
N LEU A 76 14.22 -12.16 9.80
CA LEU A 76 14.87 -13.44 9.56
C LEU A 76 14.48 -13.92 8.16
N VAL A 77 15.46 -13.88 7.25
CA VAL A 77 15.27 -14.07 5.81
C VAL A 77 15.70 -15.48 5.42
N PHE A 78 14.83 -16.19 4.72
CA PHE A 78 15.09 -17.49 4.10
C PHE A 78 15.02 -17.32 2.59
N THR A 79 16.12 -17.60 1.90
CA THR A 79 16.22 -17.51 0.44
C THR A 79 16.48 -18.89 -0.16
N SER A 80 15.60 -19.35 -1.05
CA SER A 80 15.73 -20.62 -1.77
C SER A 80 16.36 -20.46 -3.17
N GLY A 81 16.32 -21.52 -3.98
CA GLY A 81 17.04 -21.63 -5.25
C GLY A 81 16.23 -21.11 -6.44
N ASN A 82 16.64 -21.50 -7.66
CA ASN A 82 15.93 -21.20 -8.92
C ASN A 82 15.13 -22.41 -9.45
N ASP A 83 14.97 -23.44 -8.63
CA ASP A 83 14.18 -24.62 -8.98
C ASP A 83 12.78 -24.44 -8.38
N ASP A 84 11.77 -25.17 -8.87
CA ASP A 84 10.44 -25.20 -8.25
C ASP A 84 10.55 -25.60 -6.76
N ASP A 85 10.36 -24.63 -5.86
CA ASP A 85 10.57 -24.76 -4.44
C ASP A 85 9.24 -24.99 -3.70
N HIS A 86 9.29 -25.86 -2.69
CA HIS A 86 8.15 -26.19 -1.83
C HIS A 86 8.44 -25.70 -0.41
N ILE A 87 7.76 -24.63 0.01
CA ILE A 87 7.94 -24.00 1.31
C ILE A 87 6.68 -24.16 2.17
N HIS A 88 6.83 -24.64 3.40
CA HIS A 88 5.74 -24.74 4.36
C HIS A 88 6.15 -24.20 5.74
N LEU A 89 5.57 -23.07 6.12
CA LEU A 89 5.72 -22.44 7.43
C LEU A 89 4.50 -22.74 8.31
N TYR A 90 4.73 -23.39 9.45
CA TYR A 90 3.68 -23.81 10.38
C TYR A 90 4.13 -23.72 11.83
N ARG A 91 3.17 -23.89 12.74
CA ARG A 91 3.40 -23.83 14.19
C ARG A 91 3.03 -25.14 14.86
N THR A 92 3.92 -25.62 15.71
CA THR A 92 3.71 -26.71 16.67
C THR A 92 3.74 -26.14 18.10
N ASP A 93 4.69 -26.52 18.94
CA ASP A 93 5.07 -25.79 20.14
C ASP A 93 5.97 -24.57 19.83
N HIS A 94 6.67 -24.59 18.70
CA HIS A 94 7.42 -23.48 18.11
C HIS A 94 7.17 -23.40 16.59
N LEU A 95 7.80 -22.43 15.93
CA LEU A 95 7.69 -22.27 14.48
C LEU A 95 8.65 -23.22 13.76
N ILE A 96 8.17 -23.79 12.65
CA ILE A 96 8.93 -24.67 11.79
C ILE A 96 8.73 -24.22 10.35
N ILE A 97 9.82 -24.15 9.58
CA ILE A 97 9.80 -23.99 8.13
C ILE A 97 10.36 -25.26 7.53
N ASP A 98 9.60 -25.91 6.66
CA ASP A 98 10.13 -26.91 5.74
C ASP A 98 10.38 -26.22 4.39
N ILE A 99 11.58 -26.38 3.83
CA ILE A 99 11.94 -25.94 2.47
C ILE A 99 12.46 -27.17 1.73
N ASN A 100 11.68 -27.65 0.75
CA ASN A 100 11.93 -28.89 0.05
C ASN A 100 12.11 -30.08 1.02
N GLU A 101 13.30 -30.69 1.03
CA GLU A 101 13.65 -31.83 1.89
C GLU A 101 14.37 -31.42 3.19
N ARG A 102 14.32 -30.13 3.56
CA ARG A 102 15.00 -29.56 4.74
C ARG A 102 14.00 -28.96 5.72
N ARG A 103 14.31 -29.08 7.01
CA ARG A 103 13.46 -28.56 8.11
C ARG A 103 14.25 -27.64 9.02
N TYR A 104 13.65 -26.51 9.37
CA TYR A 104 14.23 -25.48 10.21
C TYR A 104 13.31 -25.18 11.39
N HIS A 105 13.78 -25.47 12.60
CA HIS A 105 13.12 -25.13 13.86
C HIS A 105 13.57 -23.75 14.31
N LEU A 106 12.63 -22.82 14.50
CA LEU A 106 12.95 -21.41 14.73
C LEU A 106 12.82 -21.01 16.20
N ASP A 107 13.86 -20.36 16.72
CA ASP A 107 13.81 -19.56 17.93
C ASP A 107 13.91 -18.08 17.53
N LEU A 108 12.77 -17.38 17.43
CA LEU A 108 12.77 -15.96 17.05
C LEU A 108 13.41 -15.07 18.13
N ALA A 109 14.09 -14.00 17.72
CA ALA A 109 14.70 -13.04 18.63
C ALA A 109 13.66 -12.26 19.45
N SER A 110 12.49 -12.01 18.88
CA SER A 110 11.35 -11.37 19.53
C SER A 110 10.03 -11.78 18.86
N ASP A 111 8.90 -11.36 19.43
CA ASP A 111 7.57 -11.49 18.83
C ASP A 111 7.34 -10.55 17.63
N THR A 112 8.18 -9.52 17.49
CA THR A 112 8.15 -8.56 16.38
C THR A 112 9.14 -8.88 15.25
N GLN A 113 9.98 -9.92 15.39
CA GLN A 113 10.89 -10.32 14.33
C GLN A 113 10.07 -10.88 13.15
N VAL A 114 10.27 -10.32 11.96
CA VAL A 114 9.52 -10.71 10.75
C VAL A 114 10.21 -11.91 10.10
N ILE A 115 9.42 -12.88 9.63
CA ILE A 115 9.93 -13.96 8.78
C ILE A 115 9.78 -13.53 7.33
N VAL A 116 10.87 -13.60 6.55
CA VAL A 116 10.84 -13.30 5.12
C VAL A 116 11.15 -14.58 4.35
N LEU A 117 10.27 -14.96 3.44
CA LEU A 117 10.44 -16.08 2.51
C LEU A 117 10.72 -15.48 1.13
N ARG A 118 11.90 -15.76 0.57
CA ARG A 118 12.31 -15.35 -0.77
C ARG A 118 12.59 -16.60 -1.60
N THR A 119 11.96 -16.72 -2.74
CA THR A 119 12.37 -17.68 -3.76
C THR A 119 13.11 -16.95 -4.88
N GLN A 120 13.49 -17.65 -5.94
CA GLN A 120 14.04 -17.03 -7.16
C GLN A 120 13.15 -17.44 -8.33
N ALA A 121 13.72 -17.79 -9.49
CA ALA A 121 12.90 -18.36 -10.55
C ALA A 121 12.31 -19.73 -10.14
N GLY A 122 11.21 -20.15 -10.77
CA GLY A 122 10.63 -21.49 -10.58
C GLY A 122 9.13 -21.42 -10.33
N ASP A 123 8.38 -22.49 -10.59
CA ASP A 123 6.95 -22.53 -10.26
C ASP A 123 6.79 -22.97 -8.78
N ASP A 124 6.85 -22.01 -7.86
CA ASP A 124 6.98 -22.25 -6.43
C ASP A 124 5.66 -22.53 -5.72
N ARG A 125 5.75 -23.23 -4.59
CA ARG A 125 4.60 -23.55 -3.73
C ARG A 125 4.89 -23.14 -2.31
N ILE A 126 4.29 -22.02 -1.90
CA ILE A 126 4.51 -21.44 -0.58
C ILE A 126 3.23 -21.55 0.25
N ARG A 127 3.34 -22.15 1.42
CA ARG A 127 2.23 -22.31 2.36
C ARG A 127 2.58 -21.75 3.73
N VAL A 128 1.75 -20.85 4.23
CA VAL A 128 1.78 -20.38 5.62
C VAL A 128 0.47 -20.80 6.30
N ASP A 129 0.60 -21.51 7.42
CA ASP A 129 -0.55 -22.01 8.17
C ASP A 129 -1.19 -20.95 9.07
N ASP A 130 -2.53 -21.00 9.23
CA ASP A 130 -3.30 -20.03 10.03
C ASP A 130 -2.85 -19.91 11.51
N ALA A 131 -2.15 -20.92 12.03
CA ALA A 131 -1.60 -20.93 13.38
C ALA A 131 -0.35 -20.04 13.54
N VAL A 132 0.29 -19.64 12.44
CA VAL A 132 1.42 -18.71 12.42
C VAL A 132 0.89 -17.31 12.70
N LYS A 133 1.33 -16.68 13.80
CA LYS A 133 0.87 -15.34 14.19
C LYS A 133 1.92 -14.25 13.99
N THR A 134 3.16 -14.65 13.75
CA THR A 134 4.25 -13.77 13.35
C THR A 134 3.94 -13.15 11.98
N THR A 135 4.39 -11.92 11.76
CA THR A 135 4.35 -11.29 10.44
C THR A 135 5.23 -12.05 9.45
N VAL A 136 4.70 -12.30 8.25
CA VAL A 136 5.42 -13.02 7.19
C VAL A 136 5.43 -12.18 5.92
N PHE A 137 6.61 -11.95 5.35
CA PHE A 137 6.75 -11.38 4.01
C PHE A 137 7.17 -12.47 3.05
N ILE A 138 6.57 -12.49 1.87
CA ILE A 138 6.78 -13.48 0.82
C ILE A 138 7.12 -12.72 -0.46
N ASP A 139 8.18 -13.15 -1.13
CA ASP A 139 8.63 -12.66 -2.43
C ASP A 139 8.93 -13.88 -3.30
N SER A 140 8.05 -14.18 -4.27
CA SER A 140 8.15 -15.39 -5.08
C SER A 140 8.77 -15.20 -6.47
N ALA A 141 9.14 -13.97 -6.82
CA ALA A 141 9.96 -13.63 -7.98
C ALA A 141 9.37 -14.09 -9.35
N GLU A 142 10.08 -14.90 -10.14
CA GLU A 142 9.63 -15.25 -11.50
C GLU A 142 9.12 -16.69 -11.54
N GLY A 143 7.90 -16.93 -12.01
CA GLY A 143 7.29 -18.25 -11.99
C GLY A 143 5.78 -18.19 -12.02
N ASN A 144 5.11 -19.33 -12.20
CA ASN A 144 3.66 -19.42 -11.95
C ASN A 144 3.45 -20.01 -10.56
N ASP A 145 3.45 -19.14 -9.56
CA ASP A 145 3.53 -19.51 -8.17
C ASP A 145 2.17 -19.82 -7.55
N LEU A 146 2.20 -20.67 -6.53
CA LEU A 146 1.05 -20.93 -5.67
C LEU A 146 1.38 -20.53 -4.24
N VAL A 147 0.84 -19.39 -3.82
CA VAL A 147 0.97 -18.89 -2.46
C VAL A 147 -0.33 -19.10 -1.70
N VAL A 148 -0.28 -19.81 -0.58
CA VAL A 148 -1.41 -19.94 0.35
C VAL A 148 -0.99 -19.44 1.72
N ALA A 149 -1.31 -18.19 2.00
CA ALA A 149 -0.96 -17.54 3.24
C ALA A 149 -2.13 -17.53 4.23
N GLY A 150 -1.81 -17.70 5.51
CA GLY A 150 -2.78 -17.57 6.59
C GLY A 150 -2.09 -17.18 7.88
N GLY A 151 -2.85 -16.58 8.79
CA GLY A 151 -2.36 -16.14 10.09
C GLY A 151 -1.60 -14.81 10.01
N GLY A 152 -1.24 -14.27 11.18
CA GLY A 152 -0.49 -13.01 11.31
C GLY A 152 -0.96 -11.85 10.41
N PHE A 153 -0.03 -10.97 10.07
CA PHE A 153 -0.10 -10.15 8.87
C PHE A 153 0.79 -10.79 7.80
N THR A 154 0.33 -10.88 6.55
CA THR A 154 1.15 -11.41 5.44
C THR A 154 1.29 -10.38 4.33
N LYS A 155 2.51 -10.09 3.91
CA LYS A 155 2.82 -9.37 2.66
C LYS A 155 3.24 -10.38 1.60
N VAL A 156 2.67 -10.33 0.41
CA VAL A 156 3.03 -11.18 -0.73
C VAL A 156 3.36 -10.27 -1.92
N ASN A 157 4.54 -10.48 -2.48
CA ASN A 157 4.92 -10.07 -3.83
C ASN A 157 5.03 -11.35 -4.65
N ALA A 158 4.13 -11.57 -5.61
CA ALA A 158 4.14 -12.79 -6.41
C ALA A 158 5.12 -12.69 -7.59
N GLY A 159 5.19 -11.51 -8.21
CA GLY A 159 6.26 -11.13 -9.12
C GLY A 159 5.84 -11.26 -10.58
N ALA A 160 6.50 -12.10 -11.36
CA ALA A 160 6.19 -12.25 -12.78
C ALA A 160 5.84 -13.69 -13.15
N GLY A 161 4.76 -13.87 -13.91
CA GLY A 161 4.17 -15.14 -14.29
C GLY A 161 2.71 -15.18 -13.84
N ASN A 162 1.99 -16.27 -14.13
CA ASN A 162 0.56 -16.36 -13.84
C ASN A 162 0.34 -16.98 -12.46
N ASP A 163 0.29 -16.12 -11.45
CA ASP A 163 0.34 -16.47 -10.05
C ASP A 163 -1.03 -16.75 -9.44
N ARG A 164 -1.00 -17.51 -8.35
CA ARG A 164 -2.20 -17.91 -7.61
C ARG A 164 -2.00 -17.67 -6.13
N VAL A 165 -2.56 -16.57 -5.65
CA VAL A 165 -2.45 -16.16 -4.25
C VAL A 165 -3.77 -16.35 -3.51
N PHE A 166 -3.77 -17.19 -2.49
CA PHE A 166 -4.90 -17.42 -1.61
C PHE A 166 -4.58 -16.99 -0.19
N THR A 167 -5.21 -15.93 0.29
CA THR A 167 -5.09 -15.49 1.68
C THR A 167 -6.23 -16.06 2.51
N ARG A 168 -5.96 -16.45 3.77
CA ARG A 168 -6.96 -17.06 4.66
C ARG A 168 -7.26 -16.13 5.82
N SER A 169 -6.71 -16.41 7.01
CA SER A 169 -6.85 -15.55 8.18
C SER A 169 -5.75 -14.50 8.24
N GLY A 170 -5.93 -13.47 9.07
CA GLY A 170 -4.97 -12.37 9.15
C GLY A 170 -5.17 -11.33 8.06
N ALA A 171 -4.72 -10.11 8.29
CA ALA A 171 -4.73 -9.09 7.23
C ALA A 171 -3.63 -9.42 6.20
N SER A 172 -3.84 -9.04 4.95
CA SER A 172 -2.88 -9.32 3.89
C SER A 172 -2.72 -8.16 2.92
N TYR A 173 -1.49 -7.99 2.43
CA TYR A 173 -1.14 -7.11 1.33
C TYR A 173 -0.58 -7.97 0.20
N VAL A 174 -1.13 -7.88 -0.99
CA VAL A 174 -0.74 -8.68 -2.15
C VAL A 174 -0.47 -7.77 -3.34
N GLU A 175 0.70 -7.90 -3.94
CA GLU A 175 1.01 -7.44 -5.29
C GLU A 175 1.21 -8.72 -6.12
N ALA A 176 0.34 -8.96 -7.10
CA ALA A 176 0.43 -10.15 -7.94
C ALA A 176 1.51 -9.95 -9.02
N GLY A 177 1.46 -8.82 -9.74
CA GLY A 177 2.57 -8.32 -10.54
C GLY A 177 2.30 -8.44 -12.03
N VAL A 178 3.20 -9.10 -12.77
CA VAL A 178 3.07 -9.22 -14.23
C VAL A 178 2.61 -10.62 -14.61
N GLY A 179 1.43 -10.75 -15.21
CA GLY A 179 0.87 -12.02 -15.64
C GLY A 179 -0.65 -12.03 -15.53
N ASP A 180 -1.29 -13.12 -15.95
CA ASP A 180 -2.72 -13.31 -15.72
C ASP A 180 -2.93 -13.98 -14.35
N ASP A 181 -3.14 -13.18 -13.31
CA ASP A 181 -3.09 -13.63 -11.92
C ASP A 181 -4.46 -13.95 -11.30
N LEU A 182 -4.44 -14.77 -10.26
CA LEU A 182 -5.60 -15.07 -9.43
C LEU A 182 -5.29 -14.79 -7.96
N VAL A 183 -5.87 -13.71 -7.43
CA VAL A 183 -5.84 -13.39 -6.00
C VAL A 183 -7.20 -13.62 -5.38
N ARG A 184 -7.28 -14.42 -4.32
CA ARG A 184 -8.53 -14.62 -3.59
C ARG A 184 -8.36 -14.66 -2.08
N ALA A 185 -9.06 -13.76 -1.40
CA ALA A 185 -9.23 -13.80 0.04
C ALA A 185 -10.32 -14.80 0.46
N LEU A 186 -9.92 -15.83 1.19
CA LEU A 186 -10.78 -16.91 1.69
C LEU A 186 -11.27 -16.70 3.12
N GLY A 187 -10.64 -15.82 3.90
CA GLY A 187 -11.02 -15.58 5.29
C GLY A 187 -11.52 -14.17 5.57
N SER A 188 -11.38 -13.76 6.83
CA SER A 188 -12.03 -12.57 7.39
C SER A 188 -11.09 -11.41 7.67
N GLY A 189 -9.79 -11.56 7.43
CA GLY A 189 -8.87 -10.43 7.53
C GLY A 189 -9.09 -9.45 6.39
N ALA A 190 -8.69 -8.20 6.63
CA ALA A 190 -8.68 -7.21 5.57
C ALA A 190 -7.65 -7.59 4.49
N ILE A 191 -7.94 -7.31 3.23
CA ILE A 191 -6.99 -7.53 2.14
C ILE A 191 -6.83 -6.27 1.32
N THR A 192 -5.58 -5.95 1.00
CA THR A 192 -5.20 -5.07 -0.10
C THR A 192 -4.62 -5.94 -1.19
N ALA A 193 -5.12 -5.86 -2.42
CA ALA A 193 -4.60 -6.62 -3.55
C ALA A 193 -4.50 -5.75 -4.80
N TYR A 194 -3.38 -5.88 -5.50
CA TYR A 194 -3.10 -5.29 -6.80
C TYR A 194 -2.86 -6.45 -7.78
N GLY A 195 -3.58 -6.44 -8.90
CA GLY A 195 -3.37 -7.39 -10.00
C GLY A 195 -2.06 -7.06 -10.70
N GLY A 196 -1.98 -5.86 -11.28
CA GLY A 196 -0.78 -5.37 -11.93
C GLY A 196 -0.97 -5.41 -13.44
N GLN A 197 -0.02 -5.95 -14.19
CA GLN A 197 -0.12 -6.07 -15.64
C GLN A 197 -0.63 -7.44 -16.05
N GLY A 198 -1.79 -7.50 -16.70
CA GLY A 198 -2.32 -8.73 -17.29
C GLY A 198 -3.83 -8.80 -17.18
N ARG A 199 -4.42 -9.99 -17.34
CA ARG A 199 -5.86 -10.19 -17.11
C ARG A 199 -6.07 -10.89 -15.79
N ASP A 200 -6.27 -10.07 -14.76
CA ASP A 200 -6.28 -10.52 -13.39
C ASP A 200 -7.69 -10.87 -12.90
N THR A 201 -7.73 -11.73 -11.90
CA THR A 201 -8.96 -12.05 -11.16
C THR A 201 -8.72 -11.83 -9.68
N LEU A 202 -9.32 -10.77 -9.14
CA LEU A 202 -9.22 -10.43 -7.71
C LEU A 202 -10.56 -10.63 -7.02
N ILE A 203 -10.60 -11.51 -6.02
CA ILE A 203 -11.82 -11.86 -5.30
C ILE A 203 -11.65 -11.59 -3.80
N GLY A 204 -12.41 -10.62 -3.30
CA GLY A 204 -12.47 -10.21 -1.91
C GLY A 204 -13.14 -11.24 -0.99
N GLY A 205 -12.75 -11.20 0.28
CA GLY A 205 -13.19 -12.12 1.32
C GLY A 205 -14.30 -11.56 2.21
N LYS A 206 -14.31 -11.97 3.48
CA LYS A 206 -15.27 -11.45 4.46
C LYS A 206 -14.84 -10.13 5.11
N GLY A 207 -13.53 -9.88 5.15
CA GLY A 207 -12.96 -8.64 5.67
C GLY A 207 -13.16 -7.48 4.71
N SER A 208 -12.80 -6.28 5.15
CA SER A 208 -12.74 -5.12 4.25
C SER A 208 -11.67 -5.34 3.18
N CYS A 209 -11.98 -4.98 1.94
CA CYS A 209 -11.09 -5.23 0.81
C CYS A 209 -10.74 -3.92 0.10
N PHE A 210 -9.51 -3.79 -0.35
CA PHE A 210 -9.11 -2.87 -1.40
C PHE A 210 -8.55 -3.73 -2.54
N LEU A 211 -9.18 -3.67 -3.71
CA LEU A 211 -8.78 -4.45 -4.90
C LEU A 211 -8.58 -3.49 -6.07
N ASP A 212 -7.43 -3.54 -6.72
CA ASP A 212 -7.11 -2.78 -7.92
C ASP A 212 -6.65 -3.75 -9.01
N GLY A 213 -7.34 -3.75 -10.16
CA GLY A 213 -7.03 -4.62 -11.29
C GLY A 213 -5.65 -4.29 -11.87
N GLY A 214 -5.41 -3.02 -12.15
CA GLY A 214 -4.16 -2.53 -12.72
C GLY A 214 -4.31 -2.25 -14.20
N GLN A 215 -3.49 -2.88 -15.03
CA GLN A 215 -3.51 -2.75 -16.48
C GLN A 215 -3.95 -4.06 -17.13
N GLY A 216 -5.03 -4.00 -17.90
CA GLY A 216 -5.55 -5.11 -18.67
C GLY A 216 -7.05 -5.30 -18.42
N ASP A 217 -7.61 -6.39 -18.94
CA ASP A 217 -9.06 -6.63 -18.81
C ASP A 217 -9.32 -7.50 -17.58
N ASP A 218 -9.69 -6.88 -16.46
CA ASP A 218 -9.69 -7.53 -15.15
C ASP A 218 -11.08 -7.96 -14.67
N LEU A 219 -11.11 -8.96 -13.79
CA LEU A 219 -12.29 -9.38 -13.05
C LEU A 219 -12.12 -9.08 -11.56
N LEU A 220 -12.90 -8.13 -11.06
CA LEU A 220 -12.89 -7.73 -9.65
C LEU A 220 -14.20 -8.12 -8.99
N GLN A 221 -14.12 -8.89 -7.91
CA GLN A 221 -15.28 -9.21 -7.08
C GLN A 221 -15.07 -8.74 -5.65
N GLY A 222 -15.87 -7.77 -5.22
CA GLY A 222 -15.94 -7.33 -3.84
C GLY A 222 -16.37 -8.43 -2.87
N GLY A 223 -16.02 -8.23 -1.60
CA GLY A 223 -16.31 -9.17 -0.53
C GLY A 223 -17.69 -9.01 0.10
N THR A 224 -17.85 -9.65 1.27
CA THR A 224 -18.97 -9.36 2.18
C THR A 224 -18.63 -8.27 3.20
N GLY A 225 -17.39 -7.79 3.21
CA GLY A 225 -16.94 -6.63 3.96
C GLY A 225 -16.90 -5.38 3.08
N HIS A 226 -16.69 -4.23 3.72
CA HIS A 226 -16.57 -2.95 3.01
C HIS A 226 -15.46 -3.00 1.96
N SER A 227 -15.76 -2.68 0.70
CA SER A 227 -14.81 -2.83 -0.40
C SER A 227 -14.54 -1.51 -1.12
N VAL A 228 -13.28 -1.28 -1.50
CA VAL A 228 -12.89 -0.29 -2.50
C VAL A 228 -12.36 -1.08 -3.70
N LEU A 229 -12.94 -0.87 -4.88
CA LEU A 229 -12.63 -1.61 -6.10
C LEU A 229 -12.20 -0.62 -7.19
N SER A 230 -11.12 -0.89 -7.90
CA SER A 230 -10.62 -0.08 -9.02
C SER A 230 -10.29 -0.97 -10.21
N GLY A 231 -11.00 -0.82 -11.33
CA GLY A 231 -10.66 -1.51 -12.60
C GLY A 231 -9.34 -1.01 -13.19
N SER A 232 -9.14 0.31 -13.14
CA SER A 232 -7.94 1.00 -13.65
C SER A 232 -7.91 1.10 -15.19
N ASP A 233 -7.03 0.44 -15.94
CA ASP A 233 -6.94 0.62 -17.39
C ASP A 233 -7.32 -0.68 -18.12
N GLY A 234 -8.38 -0.69 -18.91
CA GLY A 234 -8.81 -1.85 -19.70
C GLY A 234 -10.32 -2.04 -19.71
N ASP A 235 -10.82 -3.10 -20.34
CA ASP A 235 -12.26 -3.40 -20.33
C ASP A 235 -12.60 -4.30 -19.13
N ASP A 236 -12.98 -3.70 -18.01
CA ASP A 236 -13.08 -4.43 -16.74
C ASP A 236 -14.48 -4.98 -16.42
N HIS A 237 -14.51 -6.06 -15.63
CA HIS A 237 -15.73 -6.59 -15.02
C HIS A 237 -15.67 -6.47 -13.50
N ILE A 238 -16.46 -5.54 -12.95
CA ILE A 238 -16.53 -5.28 -11.51
C ILE A 238 -17.84 -5.80 -10.94
N ILE A 239 -17.76 -6.68 -9.96
CA ILE A 239 -18.89 -7.19 -9.18
C ILE A 239 -18.79 -6.58 -7.78
N SER A 240 -19.69 -5.65 -7.43
CA SER A 240 -19.52 -4.82 -6.22
C SER A 240 -19.54 -5.60 -4.89
N GLY A 241 -20.06 -6.83 -4.89
CA GLY A 241 -20.20 -7.67 -3.69
C GLY A 241 -21.48 -7.38 -2.90
N ALA A 242 -21.50 -7.78 -1.62
CA ALA A 242 -22.72 -7.78 -0.78
C ALA A 242 -22.76 -6.70 0.31
N ALA A 243 -21.72 -5.88 0.45
CA ALA A 243 -21.59 -4.83 1.46
C ALA A 243 -21.35 -3.45 0.85
N ARG A 244 -21.28 -2.39 1.66
CA ARG A 244 -20.99 -1.04 1.14
C ARG A 244 -19.69 -1.06 0.33
N THR A 245 -19.76 -0.56 -0.89
CA THR A 245 -18.65 -0.59 -1.84
C THR A 245 -18.48 0.77 -2.50
N THR A 246 -17.24 1.23 -2.64
CA THR A 246 -16.87 2.30 -3.58
C THR A 246 -16.17 1.64 -4.76
N ALA A 247 -16.65 1.86 -5.98
CA ALA A 247 -16.09 1.29 -7.20
C ALA A 247 -15.64 2.40 -8.14
N TYR A 248 -14.43 2.27 -8.68
CA TYR A 248 -13.84 3.10 -9.72
C TYR A 248 -13.70 2.24 -10.96
N THR A 249 -14.34 2.61 -12.06
CA THR A 249 -14.27 1.81 -13.28
C THR A 249 -12.92 1.97 -13.96
N GLY A 250 -12.42 3.21 -14.04
CA GLY A 250 -11.16 3.51 -14.71
C GLY A 250 -11.37 3.87 -16.18
N THR A 251 -10.40 3.57 -17.04
CA THR A 251 -10.47 3.84 -18.48
C THR A 251 -10.79 2.57 -19.25
N GLY A 252 -11.70 2.65 -20.23
CA GLY A 252 -12.11 1.51 -21.04
C GLY A 252 -13.64 1.38 -21.09
N THR A 253 -14.11 0.21 -21.51
CA THR A 253 -15.54 -0.14 -21.57
C THR A 253 -15.89 -1.14 -20.49
N ASP A 254 -16.26 -0.62 -19.32
CA ASP A 254 -16.45 -1.44 -18.13
C ASP A 254 -17.88 -1.97 -17.95
N ILE A 255 -17.97 -3.11 -17.28
CA ILE A 255 -19.21 -3.71 -16.83
C ILE A 255 -19.20 -3.73 -15.30
N VAL A 256 -20.24 -3.15 -14.69
CA VAL A 256 -20.43 -3.21 -13.24
C VAL A 256 -21.73 -3.94 -12.91
N ASP A 257 -21.60 -5.08 -12.22
CA ASP A 257 -22.69 -5.90 -11.73
C ASP A 257 -22.96 -5.70 -10.23
N ASP A 258 -24.14 -6.13 -9.79
CA ASP A 258 -24.60 -6.01 -8.39
C ASP A 258 -24.58 -4.57 -7.84
N LEU A 259 -24.88 -3.58 -8.68
CA LEU A 259 -25.06 -2.17 -8.28
C LEU A 259 -26.28 -1.98 -7.36
N ARG A 260 -26.06 -2.17 -6.06
CA ARG A 260 -27.04 -1.91 -5.00
C ARG A 260 -27.04 -0.42 -4.64
N PRO A 261 -28.12 0.11 -4.01
CA PRO A 261 -28.21 1.54 -3.68
C PRO A 261 -27.12 2.07 -2.73
N ASP A 262 -26.41 1.19 -2.02
CA ASP A 262 -25.30 1.51 -1.13
C ASP A 262 -23.92 1.45 -1.81
N VAL A 263 -23.87 1.20 -3.12
CA VAL A 263 -22.65 1.26 -3.93
C VAL A 263 -22.44 2.69 -4.41
N ARG A 264 -21.27 3.25 -4.13
CA ARG A 264 -20.80 4.51 -4.73
C ARG A 264 -19.99 4.17 -5.96
N LEU A 265 -20.46 4.58 -7.14
CA LEU A 265 -19.79 4.34 -8.40
C LEU A 265 -19.15 5.63 -8.94
N PHE A 266 -17.86 5.58 -9.21
CA PHE A 266 -17.10 6.55 -9.99
C PHE A 266 -16.82 5.93 -11.35
N ASN A 267 -17.44 6.53 -12.35
CA ASN A 267 -17.48 5.97 -13.67
C ASN A 267 -16.65 6.86 -14.59
N ALA A 268 -15.38 6.47 -14.75
CA ALA A 268 -14.50 7.19 -15.62
C ALA A 268 -14.78 6.78 -17.07
N TYR A 269 -15.00 7.76 -17.95
CA TYR A 269 -15.23 7.52 -19.36
C TYR A 269 -14.31 8.39 -20.19
N SER A 270 -13.82 7.83 -21.28
CA SER A 270 -13.26 8.59 -22.39
C SER A 270 -14.29 9.63 -22.87
N ALA A 271 -13.93 10.92 -22.83
CA ALA A 271 -14.78 11.99 -23.37
C ALA A 271 -15.04 11.86 -24.88
N ALA A 272 -14.33 10.94 -25.57
CA ALA A 272 -14.48 10.65 -26.99
C ALA A 272 -15.50 9.55 -27.29
N GLU A 273 -16.05 8.86 -26.27
CA GLU A 273 -16.94 7.71 -26.46
C GLU A 273 -18.31 7.92 -25.82
N THR A 274 -19.34 7.35 -26.46
CA THR A 274 -20.70 7.31 -25.89
C THR A 274 -20.73 6.32 -24.75
N ALA A 275 -21.14 6.77 -23.56
CA ALA A 275 -21.30 5.92 -22.37
C ALA A 275 -21.98 4.58 -22.74
N PRO A 276 -21.41 3.43 -22.34
CA PRO A 276 -21.89 2.12 -22.72
C PRO A 276 -23.32 1.89 -22.21
N PRO A 277 -24.15 1.15 -22.98
CA PRO A 277 -25.49 0.82 -22.58
C PRO A 277 -25.49 -0.39 -21.63
N SER A 278 -25.07 -0.20 -20.38
CA SER A 278 -25.38 -1.11 -19.27
C SER A 278 -26.13 -0.34 -18.18
N ARG A 279 -27.21 -0.95 -17.70
CA ARG A 279 -28.27 -0.32 -16.89
C ARG A 279 -27.77 0.11 -15.51
N LEU A 280 -28.09 1.34 -15.11
CA LEU A 280 -28.99 1.67 -13.98
C LEU A 280 -29.37 3.16 -14.03
N GLU A 281 -30.45 3.53 -13.34
CA GLU A 281 -31.02 4.88 -13.29
C GLU A 281 -30.10 5.95 -12.66
N ASP A 282 -28.86 5.57 -12.32
CA ASP A 282 -27.80 6.39 -11.74
C ASP A 282 -26.46 5.97 -12.37
N PRO A 283 -25.88 6.73 -13.32
CA PRO A 283 -24.64 6.38 -14.00
C PRO A 283 -23.40 6.47 -13.10
N GLY A 284 -23.58 6.77 -11.81
CA GLY A 284 -22.49 7.14 -10.92
C GLY A 284 -21.96 8.55 -11.21
N VAL A 285 -20.87 8.92 -10.54
CA VAL A 285 -20.17 10.17 -10.84
C VAL A 285 -19.38 9.97 -12.13
N ILE A 286 -19.77 10.65 -13.20
CA ILE A 286 -19.07 10.59 -14.49
C ILE A 286 -17.81 11.45 -14.43
N ILE A 287 -16.67 10.83 -14.68
CA ILE A 287 -15.34 11.47 -14.63
C ILE A 287 -14.68 11.31 -16.00
N ALA A 288 -14.32 12.40 -16.67
CA ALA A 288 -13.58 12.28 -17.93
C ALA A 288 -12.21 11.60 -17.69
N ALA A 289 -11.77 10.65 -18.50
CA ALA A 289 -10.42 10.08 -18.34
C ALA A 289 -9.32 11.15 -18.46
N LYS A 290 -8.19 10.95 -17.76
CA LYS A 290 -6.98 11.80 -17.82
C LYS A 290 -5.74 10.91 -17.84
N ASP A 291 -4.76 11.26 -18.67
CA ASP A 291 -3.49 10.56 -18.71
C ASP A 291 -2.67 10.87 -17.44
N LEU A 292 -1.90 9.89 -16.96
CA LEU A 292 -0.99 10.03 -15.82
C LEU A 292 -0.06 11.24 -15.97
N ASP A 293 0.41 11.54 -17.17
CA ASP A 293 1.30 12.68 -17.45
C ASP A 293 0.70 14.05 -17.07
N SER A 294 -0.63 14.14 -16.94
CA SER A 294 -1.34 15.37 -16.59
C SER A 294 -1.37 15.68 -15.08
N CYS A 295 -1.05 14.72 -14.21
CA CYS A 295 -1.27 14.84 -12.75
C CYS A 295 -0.22 15.67 -12.00
N GLY A 296 0.83 16.14 -12.68
CA GLY A 296 1.90 16.94 -12.05
C GLY A 296 2.87 16.16 -11.16
N VAL A 297 2.71 14.83 -11.07
CA VAL A 297 3.54 13.93 -10.27
C VAL A 297 4.47 13.12 -11.18
N VAL A 298 5.69 12.86 -10.72
CA VAL A 298 6.64 11.91 -11.32
C VAL A 298 7.01 10.89 -10.27
N VAL A 299 7.08 9.61 -10.63
CA VAL A 299 7.45 8.52 -9.72
C VAL A 299 8.86 8.03 -10.03
N GLU A 300 9.71 7.90 -9.02
CA GLU A 300 11.08 7.39 -9.12
C GLU A 300 11.31 6.26 -8.11
N GLY A 301 11.86 5.13 -8.56
CA GLY A 301 12.11 3.96 -7.73
C GLY A 301 12.34 2.71 -8.57
N SER A 302 12.24 1.54 -7.95
CA SER A 302 12.14 0.25 -8.63
C SER A 302 10.97 0.24 -9.64
N ALA A 303 11.04 -0.65 -10.63
CA ALA A 303 9.96 -0.78 -11.63
C ALA A 303 8.62 -1.13 -10.97
N GLN A 304 8.66 -2.08 -10.03
CA GLN A 304 7.52 -2.47 -9.21
C GLN A 304 6.93 -1.30 -8.43
N PHE A 305 7.77 -0.49 -7.76
CA PHE A 305 7.29 0.69 -7.05
C PHE A 305 6.63 1.70 -7.99
N GLN A 306 7.22 1.93 -9.17
CA GLN A 306 6.65 2.84 -10.16
C GLN A 306 5.28 2.37 -10.63
N GLU A 307 5.15 1.09 -10.99
CA GLU A 307 3.88 0.47 -11.37
C GLU A 307 2.83 0.63 -10.26
N ARG A 308 3.17 0.17 -9.06
CA ARG A 308 2.29 0.22 -7.89
C ARG A 308 1.78 1.63 -7.60
N VAL A 309 2.66 2.64 -7.56
CA VAL A 309 2.25 4.03 -7.31
C VAL A 309 1.49 4.62 -8.50
N ASN A 310 1.80 4.23 -9.73
CA ASN A 310 1.05 4.68 -10.90
C ASN A 310 -0.39 4.17 -10.88
N ASP A 311 -0.65 2.96 -10.39
CA ASP A 311 -2.01 2.44 -10.21
C ASP A 311 -2.79 3.28 -9.19
N ASP A 312 -2.16 3.63 -8.05
CA ASP A 312 -2.74 4.56 -7.08
C ASP A 312 -3.08 5.93 -7.73
N LEU A 313 -2.17 6.47 -8.56
CA LEU A 313 -2.39 7.74 -9.26
C LEU A 313 -3.52 7.65 -10.31
N ARG A 314 -3.67 6.52 -11.00
CA ARG A 314 -4.78 6.27 -11.94
C ARG A 314 -6.12 6.26 -11.20
N LEU A 315 -6.21 5.53 -10.09
CA LEU A 315 -7.40 5.53 -9.23
C LEU A 315 -7.73 6.96 -8.81
N LEU A 316 -6.74 7.73 -8.33
CA LEU A 316 -6.95 9.11 -7.93
C LEU A 316 -7.40 10.01 -9.09
N LEU A 317 -6.91 9.83 -10.32
CA LEU A 317 -7.40 10.55 -11.50
C LEU A 317 -8.86 10.19 -11.85
N GLY A 318 -9.24 8.94 -11.61
CA GLY A 318 -10.60 8.42 -11.71
C GLY A 318 -11.51 8.78 -10.53
N SER A 319 -11.01 9.52 -9.53
CA SER A 319 -11.71 9.85 -8.28
C SER A 319 -12.19 11.31 -8.24
N GLU A 320 -13.10 11.65 -7.31
CA GLU A 320 -13.60 13.03 -7.20
C GLU A 320 -12.63 13.96 -6.46
N ASN A 321 -12.16 13.55 -5.29
CA ASN A 321 -11.21 14.33 -4.50
C ASN A 321 -9.80 14.24 -5.08
N GLY A 322 -9.34 13.04 -5.47
CA GLY A 322 -7.99 12.87 -5.98
C GLY A 322 -7.74 13.57 -7.29
N ARG A 323 -8.73 13.63 -8.17
CA ARG A 323 -8.57 14.38 -9.42
C ARG A 323 -8.37 15.87 -9.18
N GLN A 324 -9.09 16.45 -8.23
CA GLN A 324 -8.92 17.87 -7.89
C GLN A 324 -7.54 18.14 -7.28
N LEU A 325 -7.05 17.26 -6.41
CA LEU A 325 -5.70 17.33 -5.85
C LEU A 325 -4.65 17.26 -6.96
N LEU A 326 -4.71 16.23 -7.81
CA LEU A 326 -3.77 16.03 -8.90
C LEU A 326 -3.85 17.14 -9.95
N ASP A 327 -5.02 17.70 -10.22
CA ASP A 327 -5.16 18.87 -11.10
C ASP A 327 -4.48 20.11 -10.53
N ALA A 328 -4.54 20.32 -9.21
CA ALA A 328 -3.84 21.41 -8.56
C ALA A 328 -2.31 21.24 -8.63
N LEU A 329 -1.81 20.00 -8.48
CA LEU A 329 -0.40 19.68 -8.65
C LEU A 329 0.06 19.83 -10.11
N GLY A 330 -0.75 19.37 -11.07
CA GLY A 330 -0.53 19.58 -12.50
C GLY A 330 -0.41 21.05 -12.87
N GLN A 331 -1.35 21.88 -12.41
CA GLN A 331 -1.29 23.33 -12.62
C GLN A 331 -0.08 23.98 -11.94
N ALA A 332 0.35 23.46 -10.78
CA ALA A 332 1.57 23.94 -10.14
C ALA A 332 2.81 23.64 -11.00
N ARG A 333 2.92 22.41 -11.51
CA ARG A 333 3.98 22.02 -12.46
C ARG A 333 3.97 22.86 -13.73
N GLU A 334 2.81 23.19 -14.29
CA GLU A 334 2.71 24.07 -15.46
C GLU A 334 3.26 25.48 -15.18
N ARG A 335 3.08 25.98 -13.94
CA ARG A 335 3.58 27.30 -13.53
C ARG A 335 5.09 27.29 -13.22
N SER A 336 5.58 26.30 -12.49
CA SER A 336 6.98 26.24 -12.02
C SER A 336 7.92 25.51 -12.98
N GLY A 337 7.39 24.62 -13.82
CA GLY A 337 8.17 23.67 -14.63
C GLY A 337 8.73 22.48 -13.82
N ILE A 338 8.41 22.38 -12.53
CA ILE A 338 8.97 21.38 -11.61
C ILE A 338 7.82 20.52 -11.06
N PRO A 339 7.87 19.18 -11.20
CA PRO A 339 6.83 18.28 -10.68
C PRO A 339 6.99 18.03 -9.17
N VAL A 340 5.93 17.49 -8.57
CA VAL A 340 6.05 16.73 -7.32
C VAL A 340 6.68 15.38 -7.66
N VAL A 341 7.71 14.97 -6.94
CA VAL A 341 8.38 13.69 -7.21
C VAL A 341 8.11 12.71 -6.07
N VAL A 342 7.48 11.59 -6.36
CA VAL A 342 7.27 10.48 -5.42
C VAL A 342 8.44 9.51 -5.53
N ARG A 343 9.05 9.15 -4.41
CA ARG A 343 10.26 8.32 -4.31
C ARG A 343 10.02 7.12 -3.40
N GLU A 344 10.58 5.99 -3.80
CA GLU A 344 10.52 4.74 -3.06
C GLU A 344 11.20 4.84 -1.68
N LEU A 345 10.46 4.46 -0.64
CA LEU A 345 11.01 4.06 0.65
C LEU A 345 10.93 2.55 0.79
N SER A 346 12.03 1.96 1.24
CA SER A 346 12.09 0.57 1.66
C SER A 346 12.48 0.53 3.12
N GLU A 347 12.11 -0.54 3.82
CA GLU A 347 12.48 -0.73 5.22
C GLU A 347 12.04 0.47 6.09
N GLU A 348 10.89 1.07 5.78
CA GLU A 348 10.25 2.09 6.63
C GLU A 348 8.74 2.15 6.40
N GLU A 349 8.00 1.86 7.46
CA GLU A 349 6.55 1.99 7.49
C GLU A 349 6.15 3.47 7.71
N ASN A 350 6.44 4.31 6.71
CA ASN A 350 6.21 5.75 6.79
C ASN A 350 6.01 6.41 5.41
N GLY A 351 5.44 7.61 5.44
CA GLY A 351 5.41 8.57 4.33
C GLY A 351 6.04 9.89 4.78
N MET A 352 6.63 10.64 3.86
CA MET A 352 7.19 11.96 4.19
C MET A 352 7.21 12.88 2.97
N CYS A 353 6.62 14.07 3.10
CA CYS A 353 6.71 15.12 2.09
C CYS A 353 7.68 16.25 2.51
N VAL A 354 8.72 16.48 1.71
CA VAL A 354 9.75 17.49 1.94
C VAL A 354 9.78 18.50 0.78
N PRO A 355 9.67 19.81 1.03
CA PRO A 355 9.80 20.82 -0.03
C PRO A 355 11.22 20.81 -0.61
N ASN A 356 11.39 21.19 -1.87
CA ASN A 356 12.70 21.11 -2.55
C ASN A 356 13.80 21.98 -1.90
N HIS A 357 13.45 23.09 -1.23
CA HIS A 357 14.38 23.90 -0.43
C HIS A 357 13.91 24.07 1.02
N PRO A 358 14.05 23.03 1.88
CA PRO A 358 13.45 23.02 3.21
C PRO A 358 13.99 24.08 4.18
N GLU A 359 15.16 24.63 3.90
CA GLU A 359 15.79 25.74 4.65
C GLU A 359 15.12 27.11 4.39
N GLN A 360 14.32 27.23 3.31
CA GLN A 360 13.80 28.51 2.79
C GLN A 360 12.29 28.48 2.44
N ASP A 361 11.69 27.30 2.27
CA ASP A 361 10.46 27.15 1.46
C ASP A 361 9.18 26.77 2.21
N TYR A 362 9.13 26.67 3.55
CA TYR A 362 7.85 26.39 4.20
C TYR A 362 6.88 27.56 4.01
N PRO A 363 5.86 27.44 3.13
CA PRO A 363 5.17 28.59 2.60
C PRO A 363 3.91 28.80 3.45
N PHE A 364 4.14 29.31 4.65
CA PHE A 364 3.10 29.53 5.64
C PHE A 364 2.19 30.70 5.25
N ILE A 365 0.90 30.56 5.49
CA ILE A 365 -0.08 31.64 5.37
C ILE A 365 0.33 32.79 6.30
N GLU A 366 0.47 33.98 5.73
CA GLU A 366 0.82 35.19 6.46
C GLU A 366 -0.22 36.28 6.23
N ASN A 367 -0.70 36.88 7.32
CA ASN A 367 -1.69 37.98 7.27
C ASN A 367 -2.95 37.67 6.44
N GLY A 368 -3.39 36.40 6.44
CA GLY A 368 -4.56 35.94 5.69
C GLY A 368 -4.35 35.87 4.17
N GLN A 369 -3.10 35.83 3.71
CA GLN A 369 -2.72 35.63 2.31
C GLN A 369 -1.85 34.38 2.17
N ALA A 370 -1.94 33.71 1.02
CA ALA A 370 -1.02 32.64 0.70
C ALA A 370 0.42 33.19 0.58
N ALA A 371 1.39 32.42 1.06
CA ALA A 371 2.79 32.71 0.82
C ALA A 371 3.16 32.44 -0.65
N PRO A 372 4.32 32.92 -1.12
CA PRO A 372 4.91 32.40 -2.34
C PRO A 372 5.00 30.86 -2.28
N PRO A 373 4.49 30.13 -3.27
CA PRO A 373 4.54 28.68 -3.27
C PRO A 373 5.98 28.17 -3.42
N SER A 374 6.27 26.98 -2.90
CA SER A 374 7.49 26.26 -3.26
C SER A 374 7.40 25.79 -4.71
N ASP A 375 8.54 25.73 -5.40
CA ASP A 375 8.60 25.33 -6.80
C ASP A 375 8.23 23.83 -7.01
N GLY A 376 8.33 23.02 -5.97
CA GLY A 376 7.94 21.60 -5.94
C GLY A 376 8.38 20.92 -4.64
N CYS A 377 8.12 19.62 -4.53
CA CYS A 377 8.50 18.83 -3.35
C CYS A 377 8.79 17.37 -3.71
N GLN A 378 9.43 16.67 -2.77
CA GLN A 378 9.67 15.23 -2.80
C GLN A 378 8.74 14.55 -1.80
N VAL A 379 8.03 13.51 -2.24
CA VAL A 379 7.26 12.60 -1.38
C VAL A 379 8.01 11.29 -1.31
N TYR A 380 8.31 10.81 -0.11
CA TYR A 380 8.91 9.51 0.13
C TYR A 380 7.82 8.56 0.66
N TYR A 381 7.68 7.37 0.09
CA TYR A 381 6.53 6.51 0.33
C TYR A 381 6.87 5.01 0.26
N ASP A 382 6.37 4.23 1.23
CA ASP A 382 6.31 2.77 1.17
C ASP A 382 4.86 2.33 0.89
N PRO A 383 4.57 1.70 -0.27
CA PRO A 383 3.21 1.33 -0.66
C PRO A 383 2.67 0.13 0.14
N SER A 384 3.51 -0.61 0.86
CA SER A 384 3.07 -1.73 1.69
C SER A 384 2.66 -1.30 3.10
N PHE A 385 2.75 -0.01 3.38
CA PHE A 385 2.43 0.57 4.66
C PHE A 385 0.92 0.73 4.89
N LEU A 386 0.35 -0.23 5.62
CA LEU A 386 -1.09 -0.23 5.93
C LEU A 386 -1.43 0.38 7.29
N LYS A 387 -0.57 0.29 8.32
CA LYS A 387 -0.80 0.89 9.66
C LYS A 387 -2.18 0.64 10.29
N GLY A 388 -2.81 -0.50 9.99
CA GLY A 388 -4.16 -0.85 10.44
C GLY A 388 -5.29 -0.37 9.51
N GLU A 389 -4.95 0.38 8.47
CA GLU A 389 -5.82 0.68 7.34
C GLU A 389 -5.95 -0.53 6.40
N VAL A 390 -6.96 -0.46 5.52
CA VAL A 390 -7.22 -1.45 4.48
C VAL A 390 -6.46 -1.14 3.19
N THR A 391 -5.89 0.07 3.06
CA THR A 391 -5.12 0.49 1.88
C THR A 391 -4.11 1.56 2.26
N SER A 392 -2.97 1.55 1.57
CA SER A 392 -1.86 2.48 1.76
C SER A 392 -2.01 3.78 0.97
N ILE A 393 -2.91 3.83 -0.02
CA ILE A 393 -3.13 5.03 -0.87
C ILE A 393 -3.60 6.24 -0.05
N VAL A 394 -4.25 6.02 1.09
CA VAL A 394 -4.64 7.10 2.01
C VAL A 394 -3.41 7.79 2.61
N HIS A 395 -2.33 7.06 2.85
CA HIS A 395 -1.06 7.62 3.30
C HIS A 395 -0.36 8.40 2.18
N LEU A 396 -0.34 7.86 0.95
CA LEU A 396 0.17 8.62 -0.20
C LEU A 396 -0.61 9.93 -0.36
N TYR A 397 -1.93 9.86 -0.27
CA TYR A 397 -2.81 11.03 -0.38
C TYR A 397 -2.54 12.08 0.69
N HIS A 398 -2.28 11.67 1.93
CA HIS A 398 -1.87 12.57 3.01
C HIS A 398 -0.59 13.34 2.65
N GLU A 399 0.43 12.65 2.13
CA GLU A 399 1.66 13.30 1.69
C GLU A 399 1.45 14.21 0.47
N LEU A 400 0.54 13.84 -0.44
CA LEU A 400 0.15 14.71 -1.55
C LEU A 400 -0.66 15.94 -1.08
N CYS A 401 -1.35 15.87 0.05
CA CYS A 401 -1.98 17.05 0.68
C CYS A 401 -0.93 18.03 1.24
N HIS A 402 0.19 17.52 1.78
CA HIS A 402 1.35 18.35 2.11
C HIS A 402 1.94 18.98 0.84
N ALA A 403 2.12 18.19 -0.22
CA ALA A 403 2.59 18.69 -1.51
C ALA A 403 1.72 19.83 -2.03
N TYR A 404 0.39 19.68 -1.99
CA TYR A 404 -0.56 20.73 -2.32
C TYR A 404 -0.31 22.01 -1.52
N ASN A 405 -0.20 21.90 -0.19
CA ASN A 405 0.04 23.06 0.68
C ASN A 405 1.34 23.78 0.33
N TYR A 406 2.40 23.04 -0.03
CA TYR A 406 3.68 23.60 -0.47
C TYR A 406 3.54 24.37 -1.78
N VAL A 407 2.92 23.77 -2.80
CA VAL A 407 2.87 24.35 -4.16
C VAL A 407 1.77 25.40 -4.36
N THR A 408 0.92 25.61 -3.35
CA THR A 408 -0.08 26.69 -3.33
C THR A 408 0.23 27.78 -2.30
N GLY A 409 1.19 27.54 -1.40
CA GLY A 409 1.55 28.47 -0.33
C GLY A 409 0.48 28.63 0.74
N THR A 410 -0.31 27.58 0.98
CA THR A 410 -1.45 27.61 1.90
C THR A 410 -1.19 26.87 3.21
N MET A 411 0.05 26.73 3.64
CA MET A 411 0.36 25.99 4.88
C MET A 411 -0.02 26.79 6.13
N PHE A 412 -0.71 26.18 7.10
CA PHE A 412 -0.98 26.83 8.38
C PHE A 412 0.22 26.73 9.35
N PRO A 413 0.69 27.86 9.93
CA PRO A 413 1.79 27.84 10.89
C PRO A 413 1.32 27.43 12.29
N GLY A 414 2.26 26.99 13.13
CA GLY A 414 2.05 26.77 14.56
C GLY A 414 1.58 25.36 14.93
N MET A 415 1.03 25.24 16.14
CA MET A 415 0.60 23.97 16.73
C MET A 415 -0.83 24.10 17.24
N SER A 416 -1.63 23.04 17.12
CA SER A 416 -2.96 22.94 17.74
C SER A 416 -3.14 21.61 18.44
N ALA A 417 -4.23 21.46 19.18
CA ALA A 417 -4.61 20.17 19.74
C ALA A 417 -4.88 19.14 18.62
N ASP A 418 -4.44 17.91 18.85
CA ASP A 418 -4.54 16.75 17.94
C ASP A 418 -5.95 16.40 17.42
N GLY A 419 -7.04 16.86 18.03
CA GLY A 419 -8.40 16.58 17.57
C GLY A 419 -9.49 16.80 18.62
N ILE A 420 -10.68 16.21 18.38
CA ILE A 420 -11.88 16.35 19.24
C ILE A 420 -12.53 15.01 19.64
N ASP A 421 -11.77 13.90 19.68
CA ASP A 421 -12.34 12.58 19.98
C ASP A 421 -12.51 12.31 21.49
N GLY A 422 -13.71 12.61 22.01
CA GLY A 422 -14.09 12.32 23.40
C GLY A 422 -13.33 13.13 24.45
N ASP A 423 -13.07 12.51 25.61
CA ASP A 423 -12.43 13.12 26.79
C ASP A 423 -10.91 12.84 26.89
N ARG A 424 -10.28 12.38 25.80
CA ARG A 424 -8.87 11.99 25.81
C ARG A 424 -7.92 13.19 25.99
N PRO A 425 -6.72 12.99 26.60
CA PRO A 425 -5.69 14.02 26.66
C PRO A 425 -5.29 14.44 25.24
N ARG A 426 -5.21 15.75 25.01
CA ARG A 426 -4.87 16.32 23.70
C ARG A 426 -3.41 16.70 23.64
N HIS A 427 -2.72 16.24 22.61
CA HIS A 427 -1.34 16.60 22.35
C HIS A 427 -1.24 17.77 21.37
N ALA A 428 -0.18 18.58 21.51
CA ALA A 428 0.10 19.63 20.53
C ALA A 428 0.72 18.98 19.28
N ILE A 429 0.08 19.19 18.14
CA ILE A 429 0.47 18.67 16.82
C ILE A 429 0.72 19.86 15.88
N PRO A 430 1.72 19.77 14.99
CA PRO A 430 1.92 20.79 13.95
C PRO A 430 0.65 21.02 13.13
N ASN A 431 0.32 22.28 12.89
CA ASN A 431 -0.89 22.63 12.14
C ASN A 431 -0.88 22.08 10.71
N LEU A 432 0.29 21.94 10.08
CA LEU A 432 0.45 21.33 8.76
C LEU A 432 -0.09 19.88 8.73
N GLU A 433 0.14 19.12 9.80
CA GLU A 433 -0.30 17.74 9.92
C GLU A 433 -1.82 17.65 10.09
N LEU A 434 -2.38 18.49 10.97
CA LEU A 434 -3.84 18.58 11.15
C LEU A 434 -4.54 19.03 9.87
N GLN A 435 -3.93 19.99 9.16
CA GLN A 435 -4.41 20.50 7.88
C GLN A 435 -4.46 19.40 6.82
N ALA A 436 -3.39 18.61 6.66
CA ALA A 436 -3.34 17.50 5.72
C ALA A 436 -4.36 16.40 6.06
N VAL A 437 -4.58 16.11 7.35
CA VAL A 437 -5.65 15.17 7.75
C VAL A 437 -7.04 15.73 7.46
N GLY A 438 -7.23 17.06 7.45
CA GLY A 438 -8.54 17.70 7.40
C GLY A 438 -9.17 17.89 8.78
N LEU A 439 -8.34 18.05 9.81
CA LEU A 439 -8.73 18.44 11.17
C LEU A 439 -8.61 19.95 11.35
N ASN A 440 -9.52 20.53 12.12
CA ASN A 440 -9.53 21.97 12.36
C ASN A 440 -8.39 22.40 13.28
N ILE A 441 -7.63 23.41 12.86
CA ILE A 441 -6.67 24.11 13.70
C ILE A 441 -7.36 25.17 14.56
N GLN A 442 -6.66 25.67 15.57
CA GLN A 442 -7.16 26.72 16.45
C GLN A 442 -6.78 28.13 15.96
N GLY A 443 -7.74 29.05 16.00
CA GLY A 443 -7.48 30.50 15.96
C GLY A 443 -7.21 31.13 14.59
N ALA A 444 -7.17 30.34 13.50
CA ALA A 444 -6.98 30.85 12.14
C ALA A 444 -7.97 30.22 11.15
N SER A 445 -8.35 30.97 10.13
CA SER A 445 -9.11 30.48 8.97
C SER A 445 -8.60 31.18 7.70
N PHE A 446 -8.68 30.50 6.56
CA PHE A 446 -8.17 30.96 5.28
C PHE A 446 -9.22 30.82 4.16
N PRO A 447 -9.42 31.85 3.32
CA PRO A 447 -10.34 31.78 2.19
C PRO A 447 -9.69 31.04 1.01
N PHE A 448 -9.84 29.72 0.96
CA PHE A 448 -9.34 28.90 -0.15
C PHE A 448 -10.05 29.25 -1.45
N ALA A 449 -9.30 29.29 -2.55
CA ALA A 449 -9.86 29.56 -3.88
C ALA A 449 -10.97 28.56 -4.22
N GLY A 450 -12.13 29.06 -4.65
CA GLY A 450 -13.28 28.23 -5.02
C GLY A 450 -14.13 27.73 -3.84
N HIS A 451 -13.73 27.97 -2.59
CA HIS A 451 -14.53 27.61 -1.42
C HIS A 451 -15.38 28.80 -0.93
N PRO A 452 -16.66 28.62 -0.55
CA PRO A 452 -17.54 29.72 -0.19
C PRO A 452 -17.17 30.42 1.13
N ASP A 453 -16.64 29.67 2.09
CA ASP A 453 -16.32 30.15 3.44
C ASP A 453 -14.84 29.98 3.77
N PRO A 454 -14.23 30.85 4.61
CA PRO A 454 -12.91 30.61 5.15
C PRO A 454 -12.86 29.33 6.01
N LEU A 455 -11.83 28.51 5.83
CA LEU A 455 -11.66 27.22 6.52
C LEU A 455 -10.48 27.23 7.48
N SER A 456 -10.58 26.48 8.58
CA SER A 456 -9.49 26.22 9.54
C SER A 456 -8.73 24.91 9.26
N SER A 457 -8.85 24.39 8.04
CA SER A 457 -8.16 23.20 7.53
C SER A 457 -8.24 23.22 6.01
N ASN A 458 -7.67 22.23 5.34
CA ASN A 458 -7.80 22.12 3.89
C ASN A 458 -9.27 21.90 3.48
N PRO A 459 -9.66 22.39 2.28
CA PRO A 459 -10.88 21.92 1.63
C PRO A 459 -10.87 20.39 1.47
N GLU A 460 -12.04 19.78 1.36
CA GLU A 460 -12.21 18.33 1.40
C GLU A 460 -11.29 17.59 0.42
N ALA A 461 -11.24 18.05 -0.83
CA ALA A 461 -10.43 17.48 -1.90
C ALA A 461 -8.90 17.60 -1.71
N PHE A 462 -8.45 18.29 -0.66
CA PHE A 462 -7.04 18.46 -0.35
C PHE A 462 -6.75 17.96 1.08
N SER A 463 -7.51 16.96 1.54
CA SER A 463 -7.35 16.38 2.88
C SER A 463 -7.52 14.85 2.89
N GLU A 464 -6.77 14.17 3.75
CA GLU A 464 -6.88 12.72 4.01
C GLU A 464 -8.33 12.33 4.31
N ASN A 465 -9.01 13.09 5.18
CA ASN A 465 -10.41 12.83 5.53
C ASN A 465 -11.37 12.96 4.36
N GLY A 466 -11.06 13.76 3.34
CA GLY A 466 -11.85 13.81 2.10
C GLY A 466 -11.78 12.48 1.36
N LEU A 467 -10.56 11.97 1.12
CA LEU A 467 -10.39 10.66 0.48
C LEU A 467 -10.99 9.53 1.33
N ARG A 468 -10.81 9.55 2.66
CA ARG A 468 -11.41 8.54 3.54
C ARG A 468 -12.93 8.52 3.40
N ARG A 469 -13.60 9.68 3.45
CA ARG A 469 -15.05 9.76 3.22
C ARG A 469 -15.43 9.28 1.82
N GLU A 470 -14.59 9.56 0.83
CA GLU A 470 -14.81 9.08 -0.54
C GLU A 470 -14.85 7.56 -0.63
N PHE A 471 -13.85 6.92 -0.05
CA PHE A 471 -13.74 5.48 0.07
C PHE A 471 -14.77 4.88 1.03
N GLY A 472 -15.50 5.71 1.80
CA GLY A 472 -16.37 5.22 2.87
C GLY A 472 -15.63 4.81 4.13
N ILE A 473 -14.32 5.02 4.21
CA ILE A 473 -13.52 4.81 5.42
C ILE A 473 -13.90 5.89 6.46
N PRO A 474 -14.06 5.55 7.75
CA PRO A 474 -14.31 6.56 8.78
C PRO A 474 -13.24 7.66 8.76
N PRO A 475 -13.64 8.94 8.76
CA PRO A 475 -12.67 10.02 8.86
C PRO A 475 -12.02 10.02 10.24
N ARG A 476 -10.75 10.35 10.28
CA ARG A 476 -9.98 10.56 11.50
C ARG A 476 -10.56 11.74 12.27
N LYS A 477 -10.69 11.57 13.58
CA LYS A 477 -11.10 12.63 14.51
C LYS A 477 -9.94 13.23 15.30
N GLN A 478 -8.77 12.60 15.18
CA GLN A 478 -7.52 12.96 15.83
C GLN A 478 -6.31 12.55 14.97
N TYR A 479 -5.19 13.26 15.13
CA TYR A 479 -3.97 13.04 14.33
C TYR A 479 -3.12 11.83 14.77
N ARG A 480 -3.25 11.36 16.00
CA ARG A 480 -2.67 10.09 16.43
C ARG A 480 -3.80 9.19 16.89
N GLU A 481 -4.03 8.12 16.16
CA GLU A 481 -4.77 6.99 16.70
C GLU A 481 -3.73 6.13 17.40
N ASP A 482 -3.51 6.37 18.69
CA ASP A 482 -2.75 5.44 19.52
C ASP A 482 -3.45 4.08 19.59
#